data_AF-A0A967QWF6-F1
#
_entry.id   AF-A0A967QWF6-F1
#
_cell.length_a   1.000
_cell.length_b   1.000
_cell.length_c   1.000
_cell.angle_alpha   90.00
_cell.angle_beta   90.00
_cell.angle_gamma   90.00
#
_symmetry.space_group_name_H-M   'P 1'
#
loop_
_entity.id
_entity.type
_entity.pdbx_description
1 polymer ?
#
loop_
_entity_poly.entity_id
_entity_poly.type
_entity_poly.pdbx_seq_one_letter_code
_entity_poly.pdbx_strand_id
1 'polypeptide(L)' 'NGTRLVDLAGGETRTFLEDGDEVVLEARAGAVAFGEAAGTILR' A
#
# COMPACT_ATOMS: atom_id res chain seq x y z
N ASN A 1 11.21 -9.47 6.49
CA ASN A 1 10.80 -9.80 7.87
C ASN A 1 11.07 -8.61 8.80
N GLY A 2 10.40 -7.47 8.61
CA GLY A 2 10.45 -6.32 9.53
C GLY A 2 11.80 -5.65 9.86
N THR A 3 12.94 -6.14 9.35
CA THR A 3 14.28 -5.66 9.75
C THR A 3 14.67 -4.31 9.15
N ARG A 4 13.86 -3.78 8.23
CA ARG A 4 14.05 -2.47 7.63
C ARG A 4 12.70 -1.77 7.52
N LEU A 5 12.68 -0.51 7.94
CA LEU A 5 11.52 0.36 7.83
C LEU A 5 11.27 0.75 6.37
N VAL A 6 10.00 0.95 6.07
CA VAL A 6 9.52 1.60 4.85
C VAL A 6 9.12 3.01 5.23
N ASP A 7 9.77 4.00 4.63
CA ASP A 7 9.39 5.41 4.79
C ASP A 7 8.20 5.71 3.87
N LEU A 8 7.14 6.28 4.43
CA LEU A 8 5.97 6.72 3.69
C LEU A 8 6.07 8.21 3.38
N ALA A 9 5.34 8.66 2.35
CA ALA A 9 5.41 10.04 1.87
C ALA A 9 4.97 11.09 2.91
N GLY A 10 4.15 10.72 3.89
CA GLY A 10 3.73 11.59 5.00
C GLY A 10 4.75 11.73 6.14
N GLY A 11 5.89 11.03 6.04
CA GLY A 11 6.93 10.99 7.08
C GLY A 11 6.71 9.90 8.12
N GLU A 12 5.63 9.12 8.03
CA GLU A 12 5.45 7.91 8.81
C GLU A 12 6.38 6.79 8.34
N THR A 13 6.58 5.79 9.20
CA THR A 13 7.32 4.58 8.85
C THR A 13 6.50 3.34 9.16
N ARG A 14 6.68 2.28 8.37
CA ARG A 14 6.02 0.99 8.55
C ARG A 14 7.00 -0.17 8.45
N THR A 15 6.66 -1.28 9.09
CA THR A 15 7.27 -2.60 8.81
C THR A 15 6.25 -3.56 8.22
N PHE A 16 5.02 -3.47 8.68
CA PHE A 16 3.83 -4.20 8.23
C PHE A 16 2.65 -3.22 8.21
N LEU A 17 1.51 -3.68 7.68
CA LEU A 17 0.27 -2.90 7.67
C LEU A 17 -0.29 -2.75 9.09
N GLU A 18 -0.89 -1.60 9.36
CA GLU A 18 -1.57 -1.25 10.60
C GLU A 18 -3.06 -0.98 10.36
N ASP A 19 -3.88 -1.03 11.41
CA ASP A 19 -5.31 -0.69 11.32
C ASP A 19 -5.50 0.73 10.80
N GLY A 20 -6.39 0.87 9.83
CA GLY A 20 -6.64 2.13 9.13
C GLY A 20 -5.76 2.35 7.89
N ASP A 21 -4.72 1.53 7.66
CA ASP A 21 -3.96 1.60 6.42
C ASP A 21 -4.86 1.16 5.24
N GLU A 22 -4.86 1.97 4.18
CA GLU A 22 -5.43 1.62 2.88
C GLU A 22 -4.31 1.21 1.93
N VAL A 23 -4.50 0.08 1.24
CA VAL A 23 -3.58 -0.42 0.24
C VAL A 23 -4.30 -0.49 -1.10
N VAL A 24 -3.74 0.19 -2.09
CA VAL A 24 -4.25 0.22 -3.47
C VAL A 24 -3.19 -0.40 -4.38
N LEU A 25 -3.58 -1.47 -5.08
CA LEU A 25 -2.75 -2.07 -6.12
C LEU A 25 -3.25 -1.64 -7.49
N GLU A 26 -2.32 -1.14 -8.30
CA GLU A 26 -2.56 -0.74 -9.68
C GLU A 26 -1.62 -1.48 -10.64
N ALA A 27 -2.13 -1.77 -11.84
CA ALA A 27 -1.32 -2.34 -12.90
C ALA A 27 -1.77 -1.82 -14.28
N ARG A 28 -0.82 -1.77 -15.21
CA ARG A 28 -1.06 -1.40 -16.61
C ARG A 28 -0.18 -2.18 -17.58
N ALA A 29 -0.71 -2.45 -18.77
CA ALA A 29 0.03 -2.96 -19.91
C ALA A 29 -0.06 -1.94 -21.06
N GLY A 30 1.01 -1.15 -21.23
CA GLY A 30 1.00 -0.04 -22.17
C GLY A 30 -0.04 1.01 -21.79
N ALA A 31 -1.07 1.15 -22.63
CA ALA A 31 -2.21 2.05 -22.45
C ALA A 31 -3.44 1.39 -21.79
N VAL A 32 -3.43 0.07 -21.57
CA VAL A 32 -4.55 -0.65 -20.94
C VAL A 32 -4.32 -0.70 -19.43
N ALA A 33 -5.28 -0.20 -18.66
CA ALA A 33 -5.27 -0.24 -17.20
C ALA A 33 -6.16 -1.38 -16.68
N PHE A 34 -5.75 -1.99 -15.57
CA PHE A 34 -6.50 -3.07 -14.90
C PHE A 34 -7.52 -2.56 -13.88
N GLY A 35 -7.52 -1.25 -13.62
CA GLY A 35 -8.25 -0.65 -12.50
C GLY A 35 -7.51 -0.85 -11.18
N GLU A 36 -8.21 -0.56 -10.09
CA GLU A 36 -7.69 -0.63 -8.73
C GLU A 36 -8.18 -1.90 -8.02
N ALA A 37 -7.27 -2.54 -7.30
CA ALA A 37 -7.62 -3.49 -6.24
C ALA A 37 -7.27 -2.83 -4.90
N ALA A 38 -8.29 -2.28 -4.23
CA ALA A 38 -8.15 -1.52 -3.00
C ALA A 38 -8.74 -2.26 -1.79
N GLY A 39 -8.15 -2.05 -0.62
CA GLY A 39 -8.66 -2.54 0.65
C GLY A 39 -8.11 -1.77 1.84
N THR A 40 -8.94 -1.64 2.88
CA THR A 40 -8.58 -1.00 4.15
C THR A 40 -8.47 -2.05 5.25
N ILE A 41 -7.44 -1.97 6.08
CA ILE A 41 -7.34 -2.80 7.27
C ILE A 41 -8.27 -2.23 8.34
N LEU A 42 -9.29 -3.01 8.71
CA LEU A 42 -10.21 -2.66 9.77
C LEU A 42 -9.68 -3.13 11.13
N ARG A 43 -10.04 -2.39 12.17
CA ARG A 43 -9.75 -2.69 13.57
C ARG A 43 -10.54 -3.89 14.10
#